data_AF-M5U994-F1
#
_entry.id   AF-M5U994-F1
#
_cell.length_a   1.000
_cell.length_b   1.000
_cell.length_c   1.000
_cell.angle_alpha   90.00
_cell.angle_beta   90.00
_cell.angle_gamma   90.00
#
_symmetry.space_group_name_H-M   'P 1'
#
loop_
_entity.id
_entity.type
_entity.pdbx_description
1 polymer ?
#
loop_
_entity_poly.entity_id
_entity_poly.type
_entity_poly.pdbx_seq_one_letter_code
_entity_poly.pdbx_strand_id
1 'polypeptide(L)'
;MGLLFNLHESTLLGGNAMPSPSIHELLGLPAEVTRPNAYQIMGLELGEPDPQKIQSAIQDRVRLLKKSKASTSAEVWQKAARAVQAAQKILCDPDQKAALDAQYGIVNDVTSEPKEPVDPLAALLPSAKKSSQPPASVPAQAPDSAIASQPAASAGAVSVPDSPSVDTSTSPQVPVSPRPVPELNSSAEIDTRPQIQSRRTSRRRRSSTGNLVFGSLVLGLLLLIVGGFAFVFLNGGGIVVVNDDNGFAINAATENAPSRPAQSTRARPIDNDGVMTHPRQGRVEGPDLGGPDFDLPSMPNASSSDSMTGNASMTGSTAEETPGMGQPSGPSMSDTAGSAPAMATPDSSMDSAPDPAPGSMMAPSNGQPPPNSATPLANSTPDTPQPPSPQEIENAEKAITASRSAIVQRNWAAMKSLAETAEEKAATDTQKQTAETLYQFADLATYYRGAIQRAMADLVSGNEIKLTDTMTFLVQRSSADEITLYRNKRQYEYTFEEVPLSVAHALAPFQLDVSSPEGKAAKAVFQSISEKATPGHRAESVKILRDLEKVEGADPKRLADFVESLSN
;
A
#
# COMPACT_ATOMS: atom_id res chain seq x y z
N MET A 1 -14.89 -0.04 22.20
CA MET A 1 -14.47 -1.37 21.71
C MET A 1 -15.29 -1.70 20.49
N GLY A 2 -14.70 -1.61 19.29
CA GLY A 2 -15.37 -2.06 18.06
C GLY A 2 -15.28 -3.58 17.96
N LEU A 3 -16.42 -4.26 17.87
CA LEU A 3 -16.48 -5.71 17.60
C LEU A 3 -16.12 -5.93 16.13
N LEU A 4 -14.83 -6.13 15.86
CA LEU A 4 -14.37 -6.59 14.55
C LEU A 4 -14.65 -8.09 14.41
N PHE A 5 -15.30 -8.49 13.32
CA PHE A 5 -15.58 -9.89 13.02
C PHE A 5 -14.32 -10.53 12.43
N ASN A 6 -13.76 -11.49 13.16
CA ASN A 6 -12.57 -12.21 12.71
C ASN A 6 -13.00 -13.50 11.99
N LEU A 7 -12.78 -13.58 10.67
CA LEU A 7 -13.22 -14.69 9.82
C LEU A 7 -12.07 -15.59 9.37
N HIS A 8 -11.12 -15.93 10.26
CA HIS A 8 -10.05 -16.86 9.88
C HIS A 8 -10.60 -18.29 9.64
N GLU A 9 -10.38 -18.80 8.43
CA GLU A 9 -10.54 -20.21 8.07
C GLU A 9 -9.19 -20.93 8.24
N SER A 10 -9.14 -21.91 9.13
CA SER A 10 -8.00 -22.84 9.21
C SER A 10 -8.17 -23.89 8.11
N THR A 11 -7.52 -23.69 6.97
CA THR A 11 -7.49 -24.65 5.87
C THR A 11 -6.67 -25.87 6.28
N LEU A 12 -7.33 -26.94 6.73
CA LEU A 12 -6.70 -28.24 6.96
C LEU A 12 -6.68 -29.02 5.63
N LEU A 13 -5.48 -29.23 5.10
CA LEU A 13 -5.21 -30.04 3.91
C LEU A 13 -5.46 -31.52 4.20
N GLY A 14 -6.59 -32.08 3.74
CA GLY A 14 -6.83 -33.53 3.82
C GLY A 14 -8.18 -33.98 3.29
N GLY A 15 -8.23 -34.48 2.04
CA GLY A 15 -9.32 -35.30 1.50
C GLY A 15 -10.20 -34.61 0.44
N ASN A 16 -10.43 -35.31 -0.67
CA ASN A 16 -11.18 -34.92 -1.89
C ASN A 16 -12.71 -34.67 -1.68
N ALA A 17 -13.11 -34.05 -0.58
CA ALA A 17 -14.47 -33.55 -0.41
C ALA A 17 -14.65 -32.30 -1.28
N MET A 18 -15.78 -32.20 -1.99
CA MET A 18 -16.17 -30.97 -2.70
C MET A 18 -16.03 -29.78 -1.73
N PRO A 19 -15.36 -28.69 -2.13
CA PRO A 19 -15.09 -27.56 -1.24
C PRO A 19 -16.41 -27.07 -0.67
N SER A 20 -16.56 -27.14 0.66
CA SER A 20 -17.71 -26.54 1.31
C SER A 20 -17.67 -25.04 1.08
N PRO A 21 -18.80 -24.39 0.74
CA PRO A 21 -18.82 -22.96 0.49
C PRO A 21 -18.26 -22.20 1.69
N SER A 22 -17.31 -21.32 1.44
CA SER A 22 -16.65 -20.51 2.47
C SER A 22 -17.65 -19.56 3.13
N ILE A 23 -17.29 -19.01 4.30
CA ILE A 23 -18.14 -17.99 4.94
C ILE A 23 -18.34 -16.74 4.06
N HIS A 24 -17.36 -16.42 3.22
CA HIS A 24 -17.42 -15.30 2.28
C HIS A 24 -18.48 -15.57 1.21
N GLU A 25 -18.46 -16.76 0.62
CA GLU A 25 -19.44 -17.18 -0.38
C GLU A 25 -20.86 -17.22 0.19
N LEU A 26 -21.02 -17.73 1.41
CA LEU A 26 -22.31 -17.81 2.09
C LEU A 26 -22.94 -16.44 2.36
N LEU A 27 -22.09 -15.44 2.65
CA LEU A 27 -22.49 -14.06 2.90
C LEU A 27 -22.43 -13.20 1.63
N GLY A 28 -21.99 -13.72 0.49
CA GLY A 28 -21.80 -12.94 -0.74
C GLY A 28 -20.75 -11.84 -0.59
N LEU A 29 -19.74 -12.07 0.25
CA LEU A 29 -18.62 -11.16 0.47
C LEU A 29 -17.47 -11.51 -0.49
N PRO A 30 -16.67 -10.52 -0.93
CA PRO A 30 -15.43 -10.80 -1.65
C PRO A 30 -14.48 -11.63 -0.78
N ALA A 31 -13.74 -12.55 -1.40
CA ALA A 31 -12.77 -13.40 -0.70
C ALA A 31 -11.63 -12.60 -0.04
N GLU A 32 -11.37 -11.39 -0.53
CA GLU A 32 -10.32 -10.48 -0.04
C GLU A 32 -10.68 -9.83 1.32
N VAL A 33 -11.97 -9.77 1.68
CA VAL A 33 -12.42 -9.03 2.87
C VAL A 33 -12.28 -9.89 4.12
N THR A 34 -11.11 -9.88 4.76
CA THR A 34 -10.83 -10.71 5.96
C THR A 34 -11.65 -10.30 7.20
N ARG A 35 -12.09 -9.04 7.27
CA ARG A 35 -12.81 -8.46 8.41
C ARG A 35 -13.99 -7.60 7.95
N PRO A 36 -15.12 -8.21 7.57
CA PRO A 36 -16.25 -7.46 7.04
C PRO A 36 -16.92 -6.64 8.14
N ASN A 37 -17.39 -5.45 7.79
CA ASN A 37 -18.16 -4.60 8.68
C ASN A 37 -19.65 -5.01 8.72
N ALA A 38 -20.44 -4.45 9.65
CA ALA A 38 -21.84 -4.81 9.81
C ALA A 38 -22.69 -4.51 8.54
N TYR A 39 -22.39 -3.42 7.83
CA TYR A 39 -23.06 -3.05 6.57
C TYR A 39 -22.78 -4.08 5.46
N GLN A 40 -21.52 -4.47 5.28
CA GLN A 40 -21.06 -5.47 4.31
C GLN A 40 -21.66 -6.85 4.59
N ILE A 41 -21.69 -7.29 5.85
CA ILE A 41 -22.33 -8.56 6.24
C ILE A 41 -23.81 -8.59 5.81
N MET A 42 -24.49 -7.45 5.88
CA MET A 42 -25.87 -7.32 5.43
C MET A 42 -26.02 -7.11 3.92
N GLY A 43 -24.94 -6.72 3.22
CA GLY A 43 -24.99 -6.32 1.80
C GLY A 43 -25.59 -4.93 1.61
N LEU A 44 -25.38 -4.04 2.57
CA LEU A 44 -25.81 -2.64 2.54
C LEU A 44 -24.65 -1.73 2.18
N GLU A 45 -24.98 -0.56 1.64
CA GLU A 45 -24.02 0.53 1.49
C GLU A 45 -23.59 1.05 2.88
N LEU A 46 -22.34 1.51 2.96
CA LEU A 46 -21.78 2.09 4.17
C LEU A 46 -22.61 3.29 4.63
N GLY A 47 -23.14 3.24 5.85
CA GLY A 47 -23.85 4.35 6.48
C GLY A 47 -25.30 4.54 6.05
N GLU A 48 -25.92 3.51 5.45
CA GLU A 48 -27.33 3.52 5.06
C GLU A 48 -28.23 4.16 6.15
N PRO A 49 -28.92 5.27 5.84
CA PRO A 49 -29.74 5.98 6.82
C PRO A 49 -31.14 5.39 6.98
N ASP A 50 -31.66 4.68 5.97
CA ASP A 50 -33.04 4.20 5.98
C ASP A 50 -33.22 2.93 6.84
N PRO A 51 -33.94 3.01 7.98
CA PRO A 51 -34.17 1.86 8.85
C PRO A 51 -35.00 0.76 8.16
N GLN A 52 -35.86 1.09 7.20
CA GLN A 52 -36.66 0.09 6.49
C GLN A 52 -35.78 -0.75 5.56
N LYS A 53 -34.85 -0.11 4.86
CA LYS A 53 -33.89 -0.78 3.99
C LYS A 53 -32.95 -1.67 4.79
N ILE A 54 -32.47 -1.20 5.95
CA ILE A 54 -31.69 -2.01 6.90
C ILE A 54 -32.48 -3.25 7.33
N GLN A 55 -33.75 -3.07 7.73
CA GLN A 55 -34.60 -4.17 8.18
C GLN A 55 -34.88 -5.19 7.06
N SER A 56 -35.13 -4.72 5.83
CA SER A 56 -35.30 -5.57 4.66
C SER A 56 -34.05 -6.41 4.39
N ALA A 57 -32.87 -5.79 4.37
CA ALA A 57 -31.61 -6.49 4.15
C ALA A 57 -31.33 -7.55 5.22
N ILE A 58 -31.63 -7.26 6.50
CA ILE A 58 -31.53 -8.25 7.58
C ILE A 58 -32.45 -9.45 7.31
N GLN A 59 -33.71 -9.22 6.93
CA GLN A 59 -34.66 -10.30 6.64
C GLN A 59 -34.20 -11.15 5.44
N ASP A 60 -33.73 -10.51 4.38
CA ASP A 60 -33.22 -11.18 3.18
C ASP A 60 -31.99 -12.02 3.51
N ARG A 61 -31.05 -11.48 4.32
CA ARG A 61 -29.85 -12.19 4.75
C ARG A 61 -30.18 -13.41 5.62
N VAL A 62 -31.09 -13.26 6.58
CA VAL A 62 -31.55 -14.39 7.42
C VAL A 62 -32.27 -15.45 6.56
N ARG A 63 -33.06 -15.03 5.56
CA ARG A 63 -33.73 -15.94 4.64
C ARG A 63 -32.72 -16.72 3.79
N LEU A 64 -31.71 -16.05 3.26
CA LEU A 64 -30.62 -16.68 2.49
C LEU A 64 -29.87 -17.71 3.36
N LEU A 65 -29.50 -17.31 4.58
CA LEU A 65 -28.78 -18.18 5.50
C LEU A 65 -29.62 -19.40 5.92
N LYS A 66 -30.95 -19.27 6.10
CA LYS A 66 -31.82 -20.42 6.36
C LYS A 66 -31.88 -21.38 5.17
N LYS A 67 -31.90 -20.86 3.94
CA LYS A 67 -31.92 -21.67 2.72
C LYS A 67 -30.62 -22.47 2.54
N SER A 68 -29.48 -21.89 2.90
CA SER A 68 -28.17 -22.56 2.78
C SER A 68 -27.85 -23.53 3.91
N LYS A 69 -28.67 -23.60 4.97
CA LYS A 69 -28.41 -24.47 6.13
C LYS A 69 -28.21 -25.95 5.78
N ALA A 70 -28.90 -26.46 4.76
CA ALA A 70 -28.80 -27.86 4.36
C ALA A 70 -27.58 -28.16 3.48
N SER A 71 -27.01 -27.16 2.80
CA SER A 71 -25.91 -27.29 1.84
C SER A 71 -24.56 -26.81 2.38
N THR A 72 -24.52 -26.33 3.63
CA THR A 72 -23.31 -25.79 4.25
C THR A 72 -22.96 -26.60 5.50
N SER A 73 -21.68 -26.71 5.82
CA SER A 73 -21.24 -27.35 7.06
C SER A 73 -21.82 -26.61 8.28
N ALA A 74 -22.18 -27.36 9.32
CA ALA A 74 -22.83 -26.80 10.49
C ALA A 74 -21.98 -25.71 11.18
N GLU A 75 -20.66 -25.87 11.15
CA GLU A 75 -19.71 -24.91 11.74
C GLU A 75 -19.66 -23.60 10.96
N VAL A 76 -19.49 -23.65 9.63
CA VAL A 76 -19.44 -22.45 8.77
C VAL A 76 -20.77 -21.72 8.84
N TRP A 77 -21.88 -22.46 8.79
CA TRP A 77 -23.22 -21.90 8.94
C TRP A 77 -23.40 -21.21 10.31
N GLN A 78 -22.95 -21.82 11.40
CA GLN A 78 -23.07 -21.24 12.73
C GLN A 78 -22.20 -19.98 12.89
N LYS A 79 -20.99 -19.96 12.30
CA LYS A 79 -20.14 -18.75 12.27
C LYS A 79 -20.83 -17.61 11.52
N ALA A 80 -21.37 -17.88 10.33
CA ALA A 80 -22.11 -16.90 9.54
C ALA A 80 -23.36 -16.41 10.28
N ALA A 81 -24.10 -17.31 10.93
CA ALA A 81 -25.28 -16.95 11.73
C ALA A 81 -24.92 -15.99 12.88
N ARG A 82 -23.81 -16.25 13.58
CA ARG A 82 -23.34 -15.35 14.65
C ARG A 82 -22.93 -13.99 14.10
N ALA A 83 -22.24 -13.94 12.95
CA ALA A 83 -21.85 -12.69 12.31
C ALA A 83 -23.08 -11.85 11.90
N VAL A 84 -24.09 -12.47 11.28
CA VAL A 84 -25.35 -11.81 10.91
C VAL A 84 -26.11 -11.31 12.13
N GLN A 85 -26.20 -12.10 13.21
CA GLN A 85 -26.88 -11.67 14.45
C GLN A 85 -26.18 -10.48 15.12
N ALA A 86 -24.85 -10.49 15.14
CA ALA A 86 -24.09 -9.40 15.72
C ALA A 86 -24.18 -8.12 14.87
N ALA A 87 -24.11 -8.24 13.54
CA ALA A 87 -24.35 -7.11 12.63
C ALA A 87 -25.78 -6.57 12.77
N GLN A 88 -26.80 -7.43 12.91
CA GLN A 88 -28.18 -7.03 13.20
C GLN A 88 -28.26 -6.23 14.49
N LYS A 89 -27.61 -6.70 15.57
CA LYS A 89 -27.61 -6.01 16.87
C LYS A 89 -27.02 -4.60 16.75
N ILE A 90 -25.91 -4.44 16.02
CA ILE A 90 -25.25 -3.15 15.84
C ILE A 90 -26.11 -2.20 15.00
N LEU A 91 -26.71 -2.69 13.91
CA LEU A 91 -27.47 -1.84 12.99
C LEU A 91 -28.89 -1.49 13.47
N CYS A 92 -29.49 -2.33 14.33
CA CYS A 92 -30.79 -2.05 14.94
C CYS A 92 -30.71 -1.15 16.18
N ASP A 93 -29.56 -1.07 16.84
CA ASP A 93 -29.32 -0.19 17.98
C ASP A 93 -28.82 1.17 17.47
N PRO A 94 -29.57 2.27 17.64
CA PRO A 94 -29.22 3.58 17.08
C PRO A 94 -27.89 4.10 17.65
N ASP A 95 -27.54 3.80 18.90
CA ASP A 95 -26.30 4.27 19.52
C ASP A 95 -25.09 3.49 18.99
N GLN A 96 -25.23 2.18 18.80
CA GLN A 96 -24.17 1.35 18.21
C GLN A 96 -23.99 1.63 16.73
N LYS A 97 -25.08 1.84 16.01
CA LYS A 97 -25.06 2.30 14.62
C LYS A 97 -24.36 3.66 14.53
N ALA A 98 -24.71 4.63 15.36
CA ALA A 98 -24.05 5.93 15.38
C ALA A 98 -22.56 5.83 15.73
N ALA A 99 -22.17 4.95 16.65
CA ALA A 99 -20.76 4.70 16.96
C ALA A 99 -20.01 4.04 15.79
N LEU A 100 -20.63 3.10 15.08
CA LEU A 100 -20.08 2.48 13.89
C LEU A 100 -19.96 3.50 12.74
N ASP A 101 -20.99 4.30 12.53
CA ASP A 101 -21.02 5.38 11.54
C ASP A 101 -19.93 6.42 11.85
N ALA A 102 -19.75 6.78 13.12
CA ALA A 102 -18.67 7.65 13.57
C ALA A 102 -17.29 7.03 13.32
N GLN A 103 -17.13 5.72 13.49
CA GLN A 103 -15.89 5.01 13.21
C GLN A 103 -15.51 5.09 11.72
N TYR A 104 -16.50 5.05 10.83
CA TYR A 104 -16.28 5.20 9.39
C TYR A 104 -16.41 6.65 8.89
N GLY A 105 -16.58 7.61 9.80
CA GLY A 105 -16.73 9.02 9.44
C GLY A 105 -18.03 9.38 8.72
N ILE A 106 -19.01 8.48 8.70
CA ILE A 106 -20.30 8.67 8.06
C ILE A 106 -21.20 9.44 9.02
N VAL A 107 -20.86 10.70 9.27
CA VAL A 107 -21.80 11.56 9.97
C VAL A 107 -22.86 11.95 8.95
N ASN A 108 -24.01 11.29 9.03
CA ASN A 108 -25.21 11.74 8.36
C ASN A 108 -25.45 13.19 8.78
N ASP A 109 -25.22 14.12 7.87
CA ASP A 109 -25.56 15.54 8.00
C ASP A 109 -27.09 15.67 7.87
N VAL A 110 -27.82 14.89 8.66
CA VAL A 110 -29.18 15.27 9.02
C VAL A 110 -28.96 16.46 9.94
N THR A 111 -28.84 17.62 9.31
CA THR A 111 -29.10 18.92 9.90
C THR A 111 -30.33 18.73 10.75
N SER A 112 -30.10 18.50 12.03
CA SER A 112 -31.12 18.66 13.04
C SER A 112 -31.38 20.14 12.98
N GLU A 113 -32.36 20.53 12.15
CA GLU A 113 -32.91 21.87 12.14
C GLU A 113 -32.99 22.26 13.62
N PRO A 114 -32.23 23.29 14.05
CA PRO A 114 -32.19 23.65 15.45
C PRO A 114 -33.64 23.82 15.86
N LYS A 115 -34.15 22.96 16.76
CA LYS A 115 -35.38 23.28 17.48
C LYS A 115 -35.09 24.64 18.07
N GLU A 116 -35.69 25.66 17.46
CA GLU A 116 -35.51 27.04 17.88
C GLU A 116 -35.69 27.04 19.41
N PRO A 117 -34.76 27.65 20.15
CA PRO A 117 -34.91 27.73 21.60
C PRO A 117 -36.28 28.34 21.85
N VAL A 118 -37.18 27.54 22.41
CA VAL A 118 -38.52 27.98 22.78
C VAL A 118 -38.31 29.14 23.74
N ASP A 119 -38.54 30.36 23.25
CA ASP A 119 -38.32 31.59 24.00
C ASP A 119 -39.18 31.51 25.28
N PRO A 120 -38.57 31.38 26.48
CA PRO A 120 -39.32 31.26 27.72
C PRO A 120 -40.12 32.55 28.05
N LEU A 121 -39.94 33.63 27.28
CA LEU A 121 -40.69 34.87 27.41
C LEU A 121 -41.97 34.90 26.56
N ALA A 122 -42.10 34.07 25.52
CA ALA A 122 -43.29 34.03 24.66
C ALA A 122 -44.54 33.48 25.39
N ALA A 123 -44.35 32.76 26.51
CA ALA A 123 -45.43 32.27 27.36
C ALA A 123 -46.01 33.34 28.32
N LEU A 124 -45.40 34.53 28.43
CA LEU A 124 -45.83 35.59 29.35
C LEU A 124 -46.60 36.73 28.67
N LEU A 125 -46.76 36.70 27.35
CA LEU A 125 -47.58 37.68 26.64
C LEU A 125 -49.05 37.20 26.58
N PRO A 126 -50.01 37.96 27.15
CA PRO A 126 -51.42 37.58 27.08
C PRO A 126 -51.90 37.58 25.63
N SER A 127 -52.37 36.42 25.16
CA SER A 127 -52.95 36.27 23.82
C SER A 127 -54.13 37.23 23.64
N ALA A 128 -53.92 38.25 22.81
CA ALA A 128 -54.97 39.17 22.42
C ALA A 128 -56.03 38.43 21.58
N LYS A 129 -57.22 38.26 22.18
CA LYS A 129 -58.46 37.88 21.50
C LYS A 129 -58.80 38.89 20.39
N LYS A 130 -58.96 38.41 19.15
CA LYS A 130 -59.86 38.87 18.06
C LYS A 130 -59.45 38.12 16.78
N SER A 131 -60.30 37.67 15.88
CA SER A 131 -61.73 37.85 15.66
C SER A 131 -62.19 36.72 14.74
N SER A 132 -63.35 36.16 15.04
CA SER A 132 -64.17 35.32 14.16
C SER A 132 -64.72 36.13 12.99
N GLN A 133 -64.75 35.57 11.76
CA GLN A 133 -65.95 35.59 10.87
C GLN A 133 -65.81 34.57 9.70
N PRO A 134 -66.91 33.93 9.20
CA PRO A 134 -66.90 32.67 8.44
C PRO A 134 -67.48 32.82 6.98
N PRO A 135 -68.15 31.80 6.34
CA PRO A 135 -67.70 31.13 5.11
C PRO A 135 -68.62 31.32 3.87
N ALA A 136 -68.12 31.00 2.66
CA ALA A 136 -68.89 30.77 1.40
C ALA A 136 -67.87 30.60 0.25
N SER A 137 -67.95 29.75 -0.77
CA SER A 137 -68.90 28.72 -1.22
C SER A 137 -68.19 27.84 -2.27
N VAL A 138 -68.53 26.56 -2.30
CA VAL A 138 -68.32 25.58 -3.40
C VAL A 138 -69.50 25.75 -4.39
N PRO A 139 -69.35 25.64 -5.74
CA PRO A 139 -69.55 24.37 -6.52
C PRO A 139 -68.71 24.31 -7.82
N ALA A 140 -68.58 23.25 -8.62
CA ALA A 140 -68.91 21.81 -8.60
C ALA A 140 -68.28 21.16 -9.87
N GLN A 141 -67.94 19.86 -9.76
CA GLN A 141 -68.07 18.76 -10.76
C GLN A 141 -67.56 18.95 -12.21
N ALA A 142 -66.53 18.22 -12.68
CA ALA A 142 -66.49 16.82 -13.22
C ALA A 142 -67.01 16.71 -14.69
N PRO A 143 -66.78 15.64 -15.50
CA PRO A 143 -66.02 14.38 -15.31
C PRO A 143 -65.18 13.87 -16.53
N ASP A 144 -64.52 12.73 -16.32
CA ASP A 144 -64.11 11.59 -17.22
C ASP A 144 -64.13 11.66 -18.76
N SER A 145 -63.07 11.10 -19.38
CA SER A 145 -63.04 10.01 -20.41
C SER A 145 -61.66 10.00 -21.10
N ALA A 146 -60.82 8.97 -21.00
CA ALA A 146 -60.85 7.65 -21.65
C ALA A 146 -60.43 7.61 -23.15
N ILE A 147 -59.30 6.93 -23.41
CA ILE A 147 -59.01 5.99 -24.53
C ILE A 147 -58.54 6.52 -25.92
N ALA A 148 -57.41 5.90 -26.35
CA ALA A 148 -56.91 5.54 -27.69
C ALA A 148 -56.37 6.62 -28.67
N SER A 149 -55.11 6.43 -29.12
CA SER A 149 -54.75 5.89 -30.46
C SER A 149 -53.29 6.23 -30.88
N GLN A 150 -52.56 5.21 -31.32
CA GLN A 150 -51.46 5.24 -32.33
C GLN A 150 -52.00 5.75 -33.71
N PRO A 151 -51.25 5.84 -34.85
CA PRO A 151 -49.80 5.71 -35.15
C PRO A 151 -49.25 6.76 -36.19
N ALA A 152 -47.99 6.55 -36.62
CA ALA A 152 -47.43 6.71 -37.99
C ALA A 152 -46.91 8.06 -38.55
N ALA A 153 -45.59 8.05 -38.84
CA ALA A 153 -44.91 8.34 -40.13
C ALA A 153 -45.16 9.64 -40.95
N SER A 154 -44.06 10.34 -41.26
CA SER A 154 -43.70 10.89 -42.59
C SER A 154 -42.24 11.40 -42.50
N ALA A 155 -41.27 10.95 -43.31
CA ALA A 155 -41.10 11.01 -44.76
C ALA A 155 -40.69 12.41 -45.29
N GLY A 156 -39.63 12.44 -46.11
CA GLY A 156 -39.22 13.59 -46.93
C GLY A 156 -37.77 14.02 -46.68
N ALA A 157 -36.76 13.40 -47.31
CA ALA A 157 -36.30 13.59 -48.70
C ALA A 157 -35.28 14.75 -48.85
N VAL A 158 -34.02 14.41 -49.11
CA VAL A 158 -33.31 14.55 -50.41
C VAL A 158 -32.86 15.98 -50.71
N SER A 159 -31.54 16.20 -50.73
CA SER A 159 -30.81 16.90 -51.82
C SER A 159 -29.28 16.80 -51.62
N VAL A 160 -28.69 15.85 -52.34
CA VAL A 160 -27.34 15.89 -52.95
C VAL A 160 -27.62 16.41 -54.38
N PRO A 161 -26.84 17.35 -54.99
CA PRO A 161 -25.47 17.12 -55.48
C PRO A 161 -24.61 18.41 -55.37
N ASP A 162 -23.36 18.55 -55.79
CA ASP A 162 -22.57 17.89 -56.81
C ASP A 162 -21.09 18.28 -56.56
N SER A 163 -20.17 17.36 -56.75
CA SER A 163 -18.77 17.66 -57.04
C SER A 163 -18.66 18.00 -58.52
N PRO A 164 -17.67 18.79 -58.97
CA PRO A 164 -16.49 18.12 -59.51
C PRO A 164 -15.15 18.88 -59.35
N SER A 165 -14.13 18.10 -58.97
CA SER A 165 -12.87 17.92 -59.71
C SER A 165 -11.90 19.08 -60.02
N VAL A 166 -10.65 18.88 -59.55
CA VAL A 166 -9.38 18.93 -60.35
C VAL A 166 -8.87 20.37 -60.65
N ASP A 167 -7.62 20.80 -60.44
CA ASP A 167 -6.32 20.15 -60.61
C ASP A 167 -5.16 21.01 -60.03
N THR A 168 -4.03 20.33 -59.78
CA THR A 168 -2.61 20.73 -59.91
C THR A 168 -2.00 22.04 -59.31
N SER A 169 -0.86 21.80 -58.61
CA SER A 169 0.42 22.55 -58.63
C SER A 169 0.48 24.05 -58.31
N THR A 170 1.39 24.41 -57.39
CA THR A 170 2.58 25.23 -57.68
C THR A 170 3.12 25.87 -56.39
N SER A 171 4.37 25.56 -56.07
CA SER A 171 5.20 26.36 -55.17
C SER A 171 5.73 27.59 -55.93
N PRO A 172 5.82 28.76 -55.28
CA PRO A 172 7.07 29.50 -55.41
C PRO A 172 7.60 30.08 -54.08
N GLN A 173 8.93 30.19 -54.07
CA GLN A 173 9.82 31.03 -53.23
C GLN A 173 9.24 32.46 -53.04
N VAL A 174 9.68 33.32 -52.10
CA VAL A 174 10.97 34.07 -52.00
C VAL A 174 10.91 34.99 -50.71
N PRO A 175 11.84 35.92 -50.35
CA PRO A 175 13.31 35.89 -50.07
C PRO A 175 13.76 36.72 -48.81
N VAL A 176 15.11 36.89 -48.64
CA VAL A 176 15.87 38.03 -48.04
C VAL A 176 16.05 38.07 -46.51
N SER A 177 17.19 38.37 -45.88
CA SER A 177 18.65 38.33 -46.10
C SER A 177 19.33 38.82 -44.79
N PRO A 178 20.64 38.57 -44.59
CA PRO A 178 21.34 38.71 -43.30
C PRO A 178 22.16 40.01 -43.17
N ARG A 179 22.62 40.34 -41.95
CA ARG A 179 23.62 41.40 -41.69
C ARG A 179 24.38 41.15 -40.36
N PRO A 180 25.58 41.70 -40.16
CA PRO A 180 26.81 40.91 -40.14
C PRO A 180 27.62 41.04 -38.83
N VAL A 181 28.56 40.12 -38.68
CA VAL A 181 29.76 40.19 -37.83
C VAL A 181 30.66 41.37 -38.22
N PRO A 182 31.48 41.84 -37.26
CA PRO A 182 32.89 42.04 -37.59
C PRO A 182 33.82 41.34 -36.60
N GLU A 183 34.86 40.76 -37.18
CA GLU A 183 35.98 40.04 -36.60
C GLU A 183 37.18 40.97 -36.36
N LEU A 184 37.98 40.62 -35.35
CA LEU A 184 39.42 40.85 -35.17
C LEU A 184 40.00 42.28 -35.12
N ASN A 185 40.62 42.61 -33.98
CA ASN A 185 42.09 42.70 -33.94
C ASN A 185 42.71 42.73 -32.52
N SER A 186 43.96 42.28 -32.50
CA SER A 186 44.85 41.86 -31.43
C SER A 186 45.33 42.90 -30.40
N SER A 187 45.80 42.35 -29.27
CA SER A 187 46.93 42.75 -28.41
C SER A 187 46.94 44.15 -27.77
N ALA A 188 46.77 44.20 -26.44
CA ALA A 188 47.78 44.70 -25.49
C ALA A 188 47.26 44.65 -24.03
N GLU A 189 48.07 44.05 -23.18
CA GLU A 189 48.38 44.42 -21.80
C GLU A 189 47.90 45.82 -21.36
N ILE A 190 47.09 45.89 -20.30
CA ILE A 190 47.19 46.86 -19.19
C ILE A 190 46.24 46.42 -18.06
N ASP A 191 46.85 46.26 -16.89
CA ASP A 191 46.31 46.24 -15.55
C ASP A 191 45.25 47.33 -15.30
N THR A 192 44.01 46.95 -14.97
CA THR A 192 43.15 47.74 -14.07
C THR A 192 41.96 46.95 -13.52
N ARG A 193 42.11 46.55 -12.27
CA ARG A 193 41.05 46.15 -11.33
C ARG A 193 39.83 47.09 -11.35
N PRO A 194 38.60 46.55 -11.37
CA PRO A 194 37.46 47.17 -10.73
C PRO A 194 37.18 46.48 -9.37
N GLN A 195 37.48 47.20 -8.29
CA GLN A 195 36.99 46.90 -6.94
C GLN A 195 35.46 46.95 -6.93
N ILE A 196 34.80 45.80 -6.76
CA ILE A 196 33.42 45.76 -6.27
C ILE A 196 33.49 45.66 -4.75
N GLN A 197 33.10 46.77 -4.11
CA GLN A 197 33.07 46.94 -2.67
C GLN A 197 32.12 45.93 -2.04
N SER A 198 32.69 45.00 -1.27
CA SER A 198 31.92 44.12 -0.39
C SER A 198 31.29 44.95 0.73
N ARG A 199 29.95 45.05 0.72
CA ARG A 199 29.20 45.54 1.87
C ARG A 199 29.35 44.52 3.01
N ARG A 200 30.22 44.85 3.97
CA ARG A 200 30.33 44.18 5.27
C ARG A 200 28.97 44.21 5.97
N THR A 201 28.28 43.08 6.02
CA THR A 201 27.22 42.84 7.00
C THR A 201 27.86 42.45 8.32
N SER A 202 27.61 43.29 9.33
CA SER A 202 28.13 43.15 10.69
C SER A 202 27.63 41.85 11.35
N ARG A 203 28.55 40.90 11.60
CA ARG A 203 28.34 39.74 12.48
C ARG A 203 27.95 40.21 13.88
N ARG A 204 26.66 40.15 14.22
CA ARG A 204 26.20 40.15 15.62
C ARG A 204 26.53 38.79 16.23
N ARG A 205 27.55 38.75 17.08
CA ARG A 205 27.83 37.63 17.99
C ARG A 205 26.58 37.42 18.86
N ARG A 206 25.81 36.35 18.59
CA ARG A 206 24.81 35.85 19.54
C ARG A 206 25.56 35.12 20.65
N SER A 207 25.46 35.66 21.86
CA SER A 207 26.04 35.09 23.07
C SER A 207 25.42 33.72 23.36
N SER A 208 26.28 32.73 23.58
CA SER A 208 26.01 31.31 23.85
C SER A 208 25.45 31.09 25.27
N THR A 209 24.38 31.81 25.64
CA THR A 209 23.77 31.69 26.98
C THR A 209 22.46 30.90 26.96
N GLY A 210 21.95 30.55 25.76
CA GLY A 210 20.70 29.81 25.59
C GLY A 210 20.79 28.29 25.82
N ASN A 211 21.97 27.70 25.68
CA ASN A 211 22.11 26.24 25.79
C ASN A 211 22.16 25.72 27.25
N LEU A 212 22.44 26.59 28.23
CA LEU A 212 22.42 26.20 29.65
C LEU A 212 21.00 26.14 30.22
N VAL A 213 20.08 26.99 29.76
CA VAL A 213 18.69 26.99 30.25
C VAL A 213 17.95 25.74 29.77
N PHE A 214 18.17 25.31 28.52
CA PHE A 214 17.52 24.11 27.97
C PHE A 214 17.98 22.83 28.67
N GLY A 215 19.27 22.73 29.02
CA GLY A 215 19.80 21.59 29.77
C GLY A 215 19.16 21.44 31.16
N SER A 216 18.90 22.55 31.86
CA SER A 216 18.27 22.50 33.19
C SER A 216 16.80 22.06 33.15
N LEU A 217 16.08 22.38 32.08
CA LEU A 217 14.66 22.03 31.94
C LEU A 217 14.47 20.54 31.64
N VAL A 218 15.35 19.95 30.82
CA VAL A 218 15.34 18.50 30.56
C VAL A 218 15.70 17.71 31.83
N LEU A 219 16.69 18.17 32.60
CA LEU A 219 17.08 17.51 33.85
C LEU A 219 15.96 17.59 34.91
N GLY A 220 15.25 18.72 34.98
CA GLY A 220 14.09 18.90 35.87
C GLY A 220 12.93 17.97 35.53
N LEU A 221 12.62 17.79 34.23
CA LEU A 221 11.57 16.87 33.79
C LEU A 221 11.91 15.41 34.14
N LEU A 222 13.18 15.03 33.97
CA LEU A 222 13.65 13.67 34.24
C LEU A 222 13.61 13.35 35.74
N LEU A 223 13.97 14.31 36.59
CA LEU A 223 13.79 14.19 38.05
C LEU A 223 12.33 14.08 38.46
N LEU A 224 11.41 14.76 37.77
CA LEU A 224 9.97 14.68 38.05
C LEU A 224 9.40 13.29 37.69
N ILE A 225 9.83 12.72 36.56
CA ILE A 225 9.41 11.37 36.14
C ILE A 225 9.93 10.31 37.13
N VAL A 226 11.23 10.34 37.44
CA VAL A 226 11.82 9.37 38.37
C VAL A 226 11.26 9.53 39.79
N GLY A 227 11.06 10.77 40.25
CA GLY A 227 10.42 11.06 41.53
C GLY A 227 8.95 10.61 41.59
N GLY A 228 8.21 10.77 40.48
CA GLY A 228 6.84 10.28 40.35
C GLY A 228 6.76 8.75 40.45
N PHE A 229 7.66 8.04 39.78
CA PHE A 229 7.74 6.58 39.90
C PHE A 229 8.11 6.14 41.32
N ALA A 230 9.12 6.76 41.94
CA ALA A 230 9.51 6.46 43.32
C ALA A 230 8.35 6.70 44.31
N PHE A 231 7.58 7.76 44.13
CA PHE A 231 6.41 8.07 44.96
C PHE A 231 5.28 7.03 44.82
N VAL A 232 5.04 6.52 43.62
CA VAL A 232 4.05 5.45 43.39
C VAL A 232 4.49 4.13 44.03
N PHE A 233 5.78 3.79 43.95
CA PHE A 233 6.34 2.59 44.58
C PHE A 233 6.37 2.69 46.12
N LEU A 234 6.67 3.86 46.68
CA LEU A 234 6.69 4.07 48.14
C LEU A 234 5.29 4.14 48.77
N ASN A 235 4.27 4.58 48.03
CA ASN A 235 2.90 4.68 48.53
C ASN A 235 2.02 3.45 48.22
N GLY A 236 2.61 2.32 47.82
CA GLY A 236 1.91 1.03 47.80
C GLY A 236 0.86 0.84 46.70
N GLY A 237 0.98 1.54 45.57
CA GLY A 237 0.13 1.28 44.40
C GLY A 237 0.56 0.00 43.67
N GLY A 238 0.09 -1.16 44.12
CA GLY A 238 0.32 -2.43 43.45
C GLY A 238 -0.38 -2.48 42.09
N ILE A 239 0.36 -2.30 41.01
CA ILE A 239 -0.13 -2.57 39.65
C ILE A 239 0.01 -4.08 39.41
N VAL A 240 -1.09 -4.81 39.55
CA VAL A 240 -1.11 -6.24 39.22
C VAL A 240 -1.48 -6.38 37.75
N VAL A 241 -0.51 -6.82 36.95
CA VAL A 241 -0.74 -7.25 35.57
C VAL A 241 -1.15 -8.71 35.63
N VAL A 242 -2.44 -8.98 35.45
CA VAL A 242 -2.96 -10.36 35.35
C VAL A 242 -2.92 -10.76 33.88
N ASN A 243 -2.25 -11.87 33.60
CA ASN A 243 -2.18 -12.46 32.27
C ASN A 243 -3.18 -13.63 32.21
N ASP A 244 -4.33 -13.39 31.60
CA ASP A 244 -5.34 -14.41 31.33
C ASP A 244 -5.34 -14.73 29.81
N ASP A 245 -5.88 -15.89 29.43
CA ASP A 245 -5.93 -16.40 28.03
C ASP A 245 -6.68 -15.49 27.02
N ASN A 246 -7.22 -14.35 27.48
CA ASN A 246 -7.86 -13.30 26.67
C ASN A 246 -7.06 -11.99 26.58
N GLY A 247 -5.79 -11.96 27.02
CA GLY A 247 -4.87 -10.83 26.90
C GLY A 247 -4.63 -10.02 28.18
N PHE A 248 -3.65 -9.11 28.13
CA PHE A 248 -3.17 -8.34 29.29
C PHE A 248 -4.22 -7.35 29.82
N ALA A 249 -4.64 -7.51 31.08
CA ALA A 249 -5.46 -6.54 31.78
C ALA A 249 -4.67 -5.88 32.92
N ILE A 250 -4.58 -4.54 32.89
CA ILE A 250 -3.99 -3.76 33.98
C ILE A 250 -5.12 -3.31 34.90
N ASN A 251 -5.25 -3.95 36.06
CA ASN A 251 -6.23 -3.57 37.08
C ASN A 251 -5.52 -2.78 38.19
N ALA A 252 -5.86 -1.50 38.33
CA ALA A 252 -5.42 -0.69 39.47
C ALA A 252 -6.25 -1.09 40.70
N ALA A 253 -5.64 -1.77 41.66
CA ALA A 253 -6.31 -2.15 42.90
C ALA A 253 -6.67 -0.87 43.69
N THR A 254 -7.95 -0.51 43.68
CA THR A 254 -8.49 0.54 44.55
C THR A 254 -9.02 -0.13 45.81
N GLU A 255 -8.15 -0.38 46.78
CA GLU A 255 -8.57 -0.75 48.14
C GLU A 255 -9.20 0.48 48.80
N ASN A 256 -10.53 0.53 48.85
CA ASN A 256 -11.33 1.10 49.94
C ASN A 256 -12.83 1.05 49.58
N ALA A 257 -13.49 -0.06 49.89
CA ALA A 257 -14.95 -0.10 50.03
C ALA A 257 -15.33 -1.02 51.20
N PRO A 258 -16.09 -0.55 52.20
CA PRO A 258 -16.41 -1.32 53.40
C PRO A 258 -17.47 -2.40 53.14
N SER A 259 -17.25 -3.55 53.78
CA SER A 259 -18.01 -4.80 53.74
C SER A 259 -19.51 -4.64 54.00
N ARG A 260 -20.33 -5.21 53.11
CA ARG A 260 -21.76 -5.44 53.32
C ARG A 260 -22.03 -6.95 53.48
N PRO A 261 -22.78 -7.39 54.51
CA PRO A 261 -22.87 -8.80 54.87
C PRO A 261 -23.77 -9.63 53.95
N ALA A 262 -23.43 -10.91 53.90
CA ALA A 262 -23.97 -11.98 53.06
C ALA A 262 -25.49 -12.19 53.16
N GLN A 263 -26.14 -12.35 52.01
CA GLN A 263 -27.45 -12.97 51.89
C GLN A 263 -27.34 -14.32 51.17
N SER A 264 -27.65 -15.36 51.94
CA SER A 264 -27.88 -16.73 51.52
C SER A 264 -29.19 -16.82 50.73
N THR A 265 -29.15 -17.37 49.52
CA THR A 265 -30.32 -17.85 48.80
C THR A 265 -30.16 -19.31 48.40
N ARG A 266 -30.48 -20.17 49.37
CA ARG A 266 -31.39 -21.33 49.28
C ARG A 266 -31.66 -21.90 47.88
N ALA A 267 -31.04 -23.05 47.59
CA ALA A 267 -31.45 -23.97 46.54
C ALA A 267 -32.77 -24.67 46.91
N ARG A 268 -33.64 -24.89 45.93
CA ARG A 268 -34.78 -25.83 46.02
C ARG A 268 -34.49 -27.09 45.19
N PRO A 269 -35.00 -28.26 45.62
CA PRO A 269 -34.71 -29.58 45.06
C PRO A 269 -35.75 -30.01 44.01
N ILE A 270 -35.41 -30.99 43.16
CA ILE A 270 -36.32 -32.03 42.64
C ILE A 270 -35.49 -33.16 41.98
N ASP A 271 -35.72 -34.36 42.53
CA ASP A 271 -35.79 -35.73 42.02
C ASP A 271 -34.62 -36.47 41.33
N ASN A 272 -34.29 -37.58 42.00
CA ASN A 272 -33.49 -38.73 41.57
C ASN A 272 -34.23 -39.61 40.56
N ASP A 273 -33.47 -40.27 39.68
CA ASP A 273 -33.56 -41.73 39.46
C ASP A 273 -32.22 -42.20 38.84
N GLY A 274 -31.33 -42.87 39.59
CA GLY A 274 -31.09 -44.32 39.51
C GLY A 274 -30.23 -44.69 38.27
N VAL A 275 -29.01 -45.23 38.34
CA VAL A 275 -28.60 -46.52 38.92
C VAL A 275 -27.08 -46.74 38.64
N MET A 276 -26.42 -47.55 39.49
CA MET A 276 -25.08 -48.19 39.41
C MET A 276 -23.89 -47.60 40.21
N THR A 277 -23.83 -48.03 41.49
CA THR A 277 -22.76 -48.84 42.11
C THR A 277 -21.27 -48.51 41.84
N HIS A 278 -20.55 -47.88 42.78
CA HIS A 278 -19.56 -48.47 43.75
C HIS A 278 -18.14 -48.74 43.18
N PRO A 279 -17.04 -48.79 43.99
CA PRO A 279 -16.76 -48.09 45.25
C PRO A 279 -15.34 -47.48 45.38
N ARG A 280 -15.24 -46.54 46.34
CA ARG A 280 -14.13 -46.18 47.26
C ARG A 280 -12.83 -47.01 47.24
N GLN A 281 -11.70 -46.31 47.28
CA GLN A 281 -10.59 -46.39 48.27
C GLN A 281 -9.96 -44.97 48.30
N GLY A 282 -9.90 -44.22 49.43
CA GLY A 282 -9.01 -44.44 50.58
C GLY A 282 -7.55 -44.19 50.16
N ARG A 283 -6.71 -43.34 50.76
CA ARG A 283 -6.57 -43.04 52.19
C ARG A 283 -5.26 -42.21 52.38
N VAL A 284 -5.33 -41.23 53.30
CA VAL A 284 -4.29 -40.72 54.23
C VAL A 284 -3.19 -39.75 53.76
N GLU A 285 -3.30 -38.56 54.38
CA GLU A 285 -2.29 -37.60 54.83
C GLU A 285 -0.91 -38.19 55.16
N GLY A 286 0.16 -37.53 54.75
CA GLY A 286 0.92 -36.77 55.73
C GLY A 286 2.43 -36.82 55.49
N PRO A 287 3.19 -35.95 56.16
CA PRO A 287 4.33 -35.22 55.62
C PRO A 287 5.68 -35.78 56.09
N ASP A 288 6.78 -35.49 55.38
CA ASP A 288 7.95 -34.83 55.99
C ASP A 288 9.12 -34.59 55.01
N LEU A 289 9.72 -33.41 55.19
CA LEU A 289 11.13 -33.01 55.16
C LEU A 289 12.20 -33.89 54.49
N GLY A 290 13.03 -33.24 53.66
CA GLY A 290 14.44 -33.60 53.51
C GLY A 290 15.05 -33.29 52.13
N GLY A 291 15.78 -32.18 52.00
CA GLY A 291 16.92 -32.12 51.06
C GLY A 291 18.05 -33.07 51.50
N PRO A 292 19.14 -33.29 50.72
CA PRO A 292 19.88 -32.26 49.99
C PRO A 292 20.41 -32.68 48.60
N ASP A 293 21.07 -31.73 47.93
CA ASP A 293 22.16 -31.85 46.96
C ASP A 293 22.26 -33.10 46.07
N PHE A 294 22.13 -32.92 44.75
CA PHE A 294 22.84 -33.78 43.80
C PHE A 294 23.25 -33.05 42.53
N ASP A 295 24.52 -33.27 42.21
CA ASP A 295 25.33 -32.71 41.14
C ASP A 295 24.79 -32.88 39.72
N LEU A 296 25.22 -31.94 38.87
CA LEU A 296 25.26 -32.03 37.40
C LEU A 296 25.89 -33.34 36.92
N PRO A 297 25.59 -33.76 35.68
CA PRO A 297 26.69 -33.72 34.73
C PRO A 297 26.32 -33.17 33.34
N SER A 298 27.26 -32.39 32.82
CA SER A 298 27.45 -32.03 31.42
C SER A 298 27.60 -33.25 30.51
N MET A 299 27.11 -33.16 29.28
CA MET A 299 27.39 -34.04 28.15
C MET A 299 27.39 -33.19 26.85
N PRO A 300 28.07 -33.63 25.78
CA PRO A 300 29.23 -32.88 25.30
C PRO A 300 29.14 -32.35 23.86
N ASN A 301 30.08 -31.45 23.63
CA ASN A 301 30.73 -31.07 22.38
C ASN A 301 31.06 -32.26 21.46
N ALA A 302 30.74 -32.15 20.18
CA ALA A 302 31.35 -32.94 19.12
C ALA A 302 31.55 -32.09 17.86
N SER A 303 32.82 -31.92 17.53
CA SER A 303 33.35 -31.17 16.40
C SER A 303 33.30 -31.98 15.08
N SER A 304 33.21 -31.23 13.98
CA SER A 304 33.94 -31.39 12.71
C SER A 304 33.88 -32.71 11.92
N SER A 305 33.35 -32.64 10.69
CA SER A 305 34.03 -33.03 9.43
C SER A 305 33.19 -32.46 8.27
N ASP A 306 33.73 -31.62 7.39
CA ASP A 306 34.61 -31.92 6.26
C ASP A 306 33.84 -32.23 4.96
N SER A 307 34.39 -31.63 3.91
CA SER A 307 34.04 -31.49 2.50
C SER A 307 33.37 -32.67 1.78
N MET A 308 32.52 -32.36 0.78
CA MET A 308 32.56 -32.89 -0.60
C MET A 308 31.53 -32.20 -1.51
N THR A 309 32.02 -31.83 -2.70
CA THR A 309 31.35 -31.52 -3.97
C THR A 309 30.09 -32.35 -4.28
N GLY A 310 29.09 -31.72 -4.92
CA GLY A 310 27.93 -32.43 -5.45
C GLY A 310 27.06 -31.59 -6.38
N ASN A 311 27.42 -31.58 -7.66
CA ASN A 311 26.63 -31.15 -8.81
C ASN A 311 25.31 -31.96 -8.90
N ALA A 312 24.14 -31.33 -9.06
CA ALA A 312 22.95 -31.97 -9.64
C ALA A 312 21.82 -30.97 -9.94
N SER A 313 21.70 -30.63 -11.24
CA SER A 313 20.41 -30.40 -11.89
C SER A 313 19.58 -31.69 -11.89
N MET A 314 18.25 -31.59 -11.84
CA MET A 314 17.29 -32.28 -12.74
C MET A 314 15.83 -32.14 -12.25
N THR A 315 15.03 -31.45 -13.07
CA THR A 315 13.73 -31.84 -13.65
C THR A 315 12.58 -32.45 -12.83
N GLY A 316 11.36 -32.04 -13.20
CA GLY A 316 10.28 -33.00 -13.43
C GLY A 316 8.86 -32.49 -13.17
N SER A 317 8.29 -31.71 -14.09
CA SER A 317 6.86 -31.42 -14.14
C SER A 317 6.15 -32.42 -15.05
N THR A 318 5.26 -33.22 -14.46
CA THR A 318 4.32 -34.11 -15.16
C THR A 318 2.99 -33.40 -15.37
N ALA A 319 2.52 -33.39 -16.62
CA ALA A 319 1.16 -33.08 -17.00
C ALA A 319 0.34 -34.38 -17.05
N GLU A 320 -0.95 -34.31 -16.68
CA GLU A 320 -1.90 -35.41 -16.84
C GLU A 320 -3.21 -34.88 -17.45
N GLU A 321 -3.73 -35.67 -18.39
CA GLU A 321 -4.88 -35.49 -19.27
C GLU A 321 -6.23 -35.43 -18.57
N THR A 322 -7.25 -34.88 -19.26
CA THR A 322 -8.63 -35.39 -19.16
C THR A 322 -9.37 -35.23 -20.51
N PRO A 323 -10.20 -36.21 -20.94
CA PRO A 323 -10.72 -36.33 -22.31
C PRO A 323 -12.10 -35.67 -22.52
N GLY A 324 -12.47 -35.48 -23.79
CA GLY A 324 -13.65 -34.74 -24.23
C GLY A 324 -14.93 -35.55 -24.49
N MET A 325 -15.96 -34.85 -24.98
CA MET A 325 -17.02 -35.27 -25.93
C MET A 325 -18.22 -34.31 -25.84
N GLY A 326 -18.79 -33.91 -26.98
CA GLY A 326 -20.20 -33.52 -27.07
C GLY A 326 -20.54 -32.23 -27.82
N GLN A 327 -20.52 -32.28 -29.15
CA GLN A 327 -21.22 -31.34 -30.04
C GLN A 327 -22.70 -31.77 -30.17
N PRO A 328 -23.66 -30.86 -30.43
CA PRO A 328 -24.17 -30.78 -31.81
C PRO A 328 -24.61 -29.39 -32.31
N SER A 329 -24.37 -29.24 -33.62
CA SER A 329 -24.87 -28.39 -34.71
C SER A 329 -26.14 -27.51 -34.56
N GLY A 330 -26.06 -26.29 -35.14
CA GLY A 330 -27.19 -25.47 -35.61
C GLY A 330 -26.75 -24.13 -36.25
N PRO A 331 -27.47 -23.52 -37.22
CA PRO A 331 -26.87 -23.10 -38.51
C PRO A 331 -26.72 -21.59 -38.79
N SER A 332 -25.87 -21.31 -39.79
CA SER A 332 -25.59 -20.09 -40.57
C SER A 332 -26.63 -18.97 -40.66
N MET A 333 -26.15 -17.71 -40.71
CA MET A 333 -26.47 -16.73 -41.78
C MET A 333 -25.36 -15.66 -41.96
N SER A 334 -24.77 -15.70 -43.16
CA SER A 334 -24.43 -14.68 -44.15
C SER A 334 -24.27 -13.18 -43.82
N ASP A 335 -23.13 -12.65 -44.29
CA ASP A 335 -22.94 -11.44 -45.13
C ASP A 335 -23.40 -10.04 -44.67
N THR A 336 -22.46 -9.10 -44.48
CA THR A 336 -22.13 -8.03 -45.48
C THR A 336 -21.24 -6.91 -44.90
N ALA A 337 -20.05 -6.80 -45.49
CA ALA A 337 -19.09 -5.71 -45.72
C ALA A 337 -19.24 -4.29 -45.10
N GLY A 338 -18.11 -3.75 -44.63
CA GLY A 338 -17.91 -2.32 -44.32
C GLY A 338 -16.49 -1.92 -43.84
N SER A 339 -15.50 -2.08 -44.72
CA SER A 339 -14.11 -1.57 -44.79
C SER A 339 -13.46 -0.75 -43.64
N ALA A 340 -12.29 -1.22 -43.19
CA ALA A 340 -11.20 -0.41 -42.61
C ALA A 340 -9.84 -0.82 -43.24
N PRO A 341 -8.91 0.13 -43.52
CA PRO A 341 -7.71 -0.12 -44.29
C PRO A 341 -6.56 -0.75 -43.48
N ALA A 342 -5.74 -1.50 -44.22
CA ALA A 342 -4.65 -2.35 -43.78
C ALA A 342 -3.45 -1.59 -43.19
N MET A 343 -2.87 -2.15 -42.13
CA MET A 343 -1.49 -1.93 -41.70
C MET A 343 -0.77 -3.29 -41.74
N ALA A 344 0.31 -3.32 -42.51
CA ALA A 344 1.14 -4.50 -42.73
C ALA A 344 1.88 -4.91 -41.45
N THR A 345 1.78 -6.18 -41.09
CA THR A 345 2.65 -6.84 -40.11
C THR A 345 3.66 -7.72 -40.85
N PRO A 346 4.96 -7.62 -40.54
CA PRO A 346 5.96 -8.55 -41.06
C PRO A 346 5.82 -9.91 -40.38
N ASP A 347 5.86 -10.93 -41.23
CA ASP A 347 5.88 -12.36 -40.95
C ASP A 347 7.21 -12.74 -40.27
N SER A 348 7.11 -13.53 -39.20
CA SER A 348 8.25 -14.21 -38.57
C SER A 348 7.77 -15.54 -38.00
N SER A 349 7.47 -16.43 -38.94
CA SER A 349 7.50 -17.88 -38.74
C SER A 349 8.89 -18.32 -38.29
N MET A 350 9.04 -18.73 -37.02
CA MET A 350 10.09 -19.66 -36.63
C MET A 350 9.48 -20.99 -36.21
N ASP A 351 9.95 -21.96 -36.96
CA ASP A 351 9.59 -23.35 -37.06
C ASP A 351 10.04 -24.15 -35.84
N SER A 352 9.35 -25.27 -35.64
CA SER A 352 9.49 -26.19 -34.52
C SER A 352 10.81 -26.96 -34.59
N ALA A 353 11.52 -27.09 -33.46
CA ALA A 353 12.62 -28.05 -33.33
C ALA A 353 12.19 -29.19 -32.37
N PRO A 354 12.39 -30.47 -32.76
CA PRO A 354 11.97 -31.61 -31.97
C PRO A 354 13.03 -32.12 -30.98
N ASP A 355 12.48 -32.79 -29.97
CA ASP A 355 13.03 -33.61 -28.89
C ASP A 355 14.19 -34.55 -29.27
N PRO A 356 15.24 -34.73 -28.44
CA PRO A 356 16.17 -35.84 -28.57
C PRO A 356 15.90 -36.97 -27.56
N ALA A 357 15.70 -38.17 -28.11
CA ALA A 357 15.59 -39.44 -27.41
C ALA A 357 16.88 -39.87 -26.69
N PRO A 358 16.77 -40.72 -25.64
CA PRO A 358 17.90 -41.30 -24.92
C PRO A 358 18.31 -42.65 -25.54
N GLY A 359 19.62 -42.91 -25.66
CA GLY A 359 20.05 -44.21 -26.15
C GLY A 359 21.56 -44.43 -26.28
N SER A 360 22.14 -44.99 -25.23
CA SER A 360 22.90 -46.24 -25.28
C SER A 360 24.32 -46.31 -25.90
N MET A 361 25.18 -46.98 -25.11
CA MET A 361 26.22 -47.96 -25.47
C MET A 361 27.70 -47.55 -25.52
N MET A 362 28.40 -48.14 -24.54
CA MET A 362 29.76 -48.69 -24.54
C MET A 362 30.51 -48.76 -25.88
N ALA A 363 31.81 -48.43 -25.87
CA ALA A 363 32.93 -49.41 -25.88
C ALA A 363 34.25 -48.78 -26.40
N PRO A 364 35.43 -49.33 -26.06
CA PRO A 364 36.73 -48.71 -26.27
C PRO A 364 37.44 -49.22 -27.55
N SER A 365 38.22 -48.36 -28.21
CA SER A 365 39.31 -48.82 -29.10
C SER A 365 40.35 -47.75 -29.33
N ASN A 366 41.50 -47.98 -28.70
CA ASN A 366 42.85 -47.96 -29.26
C ASN A 366 43.02 -47.49 -30.72
N GLY A 367 43.99 -46.59 -30.92
CA GLY A 367 44.89 -46.68 -32.07
C GLY A 367 45.03 -45.43 -32.93
N GLN A 368 46.22 -44.82 -32.80
CA GLN A 368 47.03 -44.21 -33.86
C GLN A 368 47.04 -42.67 -33.98
N PRO A 369 48.21 -42.03 -33.79
CA PRO A 369 48.41 -40.60 -34.04
C PRO A 369 48.77 -40.33 -35.52
N PRO A 370 48.37 -39.19 -36.09
CA PRO A 370 49.12 -38.56 -37.17
C PRO A 370 50.05 -37.45 -36.62
N PRO A 371 51.31 -37.41 -37.06
CA PRO A 371 52.23 -36.30 -36.82
C PRO A 371 51.99 -35.17 -37.83
N ASN A 372 52.62 -34.02 -37.58
CA ASN A 372 52.78 -32.85 -38.46
C ASN A 372 51.57 -31.90 -38.60
N SER A 373 51.64 -30.75 -37.95
CA SER A 373 52.45 -29.61 -38.41
C SER A 373 52.29 -28.46 -37.42
N ALA A 374 53.31 -28.26 -36.59
CA ALA A 374 53.42 -27.10 -35.72
C ALA A 374 53.53 -25.83 -36.59
N THR A 375 52.45 -25.07 -36.70
CA THR A 375 52.54 -23.64 -36.99
C THR A 375 52.44 -22.95 -35.63
N PRO A 376 53.50 -22.27 -35.15
CA PRO A 376 53.42 -21.53 -33.91
C PRO A 376 52.44 -20.38 -34.13
N LEU A 377 51.26 -20.45 -33.52
CA LEU A 377 50.38 -19.30 -33.38
C LEU A 377 51.23 -18.22 -32.70
N ALA A 378 51.50 -17.15 -33.47
CA ALA A 378 52.13 -15.95 -32.96
C ALA A 378 51.32 -15.51 -31.73
N ASN A 379 52.01 -15.51 -30.60
CA ASN A 379 51.54 -15.06 -29.32
C ASN A 379 51.12 -13.60 -29.48
N SER A 380 49.83 -13.35 -29.75
CA SER A 380 49.26 -12.00 -29.80
C SER A 380 49.61 -11.33 -28.48
N THR A 381 50.57 -10.42 -28.55
CA THR A 381 51.07 -9.72 -27.37
C THR A 381 49.86 -8.99 -26.80
N PRO A 382 49.55 -9.12 -25.49
CA PRO A 382 48.39 -8.46 -24.89
C PRO A 382 48.46 -6.97 -25.22
N ASP A 383 47.50 -6.49 -26.02
CA ASP A 383 47.39 -5.09 -26.36
C ASP A 383 47.38 -4.30 -25.06
N THR A 384 48.45 -3.52 -24.85
CA THR A 384 48.54 -2.64 -23.69
C THR A 384 47.39 -1.64 -23.82
N PRO A 385 46.54 -1.46 -22.79
CA PRO A 385 45.39 -0.58 -22.89
C PRO A 385 45.82 0.81 -23.37
N GLN A 386 45.38 1.20 -24.57
CA GLN A 386 45.66 2.53 -25.08
C GLN A 386 44.92 3.55 -24.18
N PRO A 387 45.59 4.64 -23.74
CA PRO A 387 44.92 5.65 -22.95
C PRO A 387 43.72 6.25 -23.72
N PRO A 388 42.64 6.62 -23.02
CA PRO A 388 41.43 7.14 -23.66
C PRO A 388 41.75 8.42 -24.44
N SER A 389 41.13 8.55 -25.61
CA SER A 389 41.29 9.72 -26.46
C SER A 389 40.61 10.96 -25.87
N PRO A 390 41.08 12.18 -26.17
CA PRO A 390 40.43 13.42 -25.70
C PRO A 390 38.95 13.51 -26.08
N GLN A 391 38.57 12.97 -27.23
CA GLN A 391 37.18 12.97 -27.71
C GLN A 391 36.29 12.03 -26.89
N GLU A 392 36.79 10.86 -26.50
CA GLU A 392 36.06 9.95 -25.60
C GLU A 392 35.82 10.59 -24.22
N ILE A 393 36.84 11.28 -23.68
CA ILE A 393 36.74 11.99 -22.40
C ILE A 393 35.67 13.10 -22.47
N GLU A 394 35.62 13.87 -23.56
CA GLU A 394 34.61 14.92 -23.74
C GLU A 394 33.18 14.35 -23.88
N ASN A 395 33.04 13.24 -24.61
CA ASN A 395 31.74 12.57 -24.78
C ASN A 395 31.23 11.98 -23.47
N ALA A 396 32.12 11.40 -22.66
CA ALA A 396 31.82 10.91 -21.32
C ALA A 396 31.31 12.04 -20.41
N GLU A 397 32.00 13.18 -20.41
CA GLU A 397 31.64 14.33 -19.57
C GLU A 397 30.26 14.91 -19.93
N LYS A 398 29.95 14.98 -21.23
CA LYS A 398 28.62 15.38 -21.71
C LYS A 398 27.52 14.44 -21.22
N ALA A 399 27.77 13.12 -21.24
CA ALA A 399 26.81 12.12 -20.79
C ALA A 399 26.57 12.19 -19.27
N ILE A 400 27.65 12.30 -18.48
CA ILE A 400 27.58 12.49 -17.02
C ILE A 400 26.80 13.77 -16.68
N THR A 401 27.09 14.88 -17.37
CA THR A 401 26.39 16.16 -17.17
C THR A 401 24.90 16.05 -17.50
N ALA A 402 24.55 15.35 -18.58
CA ALA A 402 23.16 15.12 -18.96
C ALA A 402 22.41 14.29 -17.91
N SER A 403 23.01 13.18 -17.44
CA SER A 403 22.45 12.36 -16.37
C SER A 403 22.23 13.15 -15.07
N ARG A 404 23.25 13.89 -14.62
CA ARG A 404 23.14 14.75 -13.44
C ARG A 404 22.04 15.80 -13.59
N SER A 405 21.93 16.41 -14.77
CA SER A 405 20.89 17.39 -15.05
C SER A 405 19.49 16.76 -14.98
N ALA A 406 19.32 15.54 -15.51
CA ALA A 406 18.05 14.82 -15.41
C ALA A 406 17.67 14.47 -13.97
N ILE A 407 18.64 14.11 -13.13
CA ILE A 407 18.43 13.89 -11.69
C ILE A 407 17.95 15.19 -11.01
N VAL A 408 18.65 16.31 -11.21
CA VAL A 408 18.31 17.61 -10.61
C VAL A 408 16.95 18.11 -11.07
N GLN A 409 16.64 17.95 -12.36
CA GLN A 409 15.37 18.34 -12.95
C GLN A 409 14.24 17.35 -12.64
N ARG A 410 14.54 16.23 -11.96
CA ARG A 410 13.57 15.18 -11.60
C ARG A 410 12.89 14.59 -12.83
N ASN A 411 13.64 14.45 -13.92
CA ASN A 411 13.14 13.84 -15.15
C ASN A 411 13.13 12.32 -15.00
N TRP A 412 12.13 11.80 -14.29
CA TRP A 412 11.98 10.38 -13.95
C TRP A 412 12.05 9.45 -15.18
N ALA A 413 11.54 9.90 -16.33
CA ALA A 413 11.53 9.12 -17.56
C ALA A 413 12.92 8.98 -18.21
N ALA A 414 13.79 9.98 -18.05
CA ALA A 414 15.12 9.99 -18.68
C ALA A 414 16.27 9.70 -17.70
N MET A 415 16.03 9.78 -16.39
CA MET A 415 17.08 9.72 -15.37
C MET A 415 17.92 8.43 -15.45
N LYS A 416 17.25 7.28 -15.53
CA LYS A 416 17.92 5.97 -15.56
C LYS A 416 18.66 5.73 -16.88
N SER A 417 18.00 5.96 -18.02
CA SER A 417 18.62 5.74 -19.34
C SER A 417 19.80 6.68 -19.62
N LEU A 418 19.75 7.92 -19.14
CA LEU A 418 20.89 8.84 -19.24
C LEU A 418 22.04 8.45 -18.31
N ALA A 419 21.75 7.86 -17.14
CA ALA A 419 22.77 7.33 -16.26
C ALA A 419 23.46 6.09 -16.85
N GLU A 420 22.71 5.16 -17.45
CA GLU A 420 23.25 4.03 -18.22
C GLU A 420 24.16 4.52 -19.36
N THR A 421 23.69 5.52 -20.13
CA THR A 421 24.50 6.15 -21.20
C THR A 421 25.79 6.79 -20.65
N ALA A 422 25.76 7.33 -19.44
CA ALA A 422 26.94 7.90 -18.80
C ALA A 422 27.94 6.82 -18.38
N GLU A 423 27.47 5.67 -17.88
CA GLU A 423 28.33 4.52 -17.55
C GLU A 423 29.01 3.96 -18.79
N GLU A 424 28.25 3.75 -19.87
CA GLU A 424 28.77 3.22 -21.14
C GLU A 424 29.86 4.11 -21.75
N LYS A 425 29.71 5.43 -21.65
CA LYS A 425 30.64 6.39 -22.24
C LYS A 425 31.82 6.73 -21.34
N ALA A 426 31.81 6.32 -20.07
CA ALA A 426 32.83 6.69 -19.10
C ALA A 426 34.22 6.16 -19.48
N ALA A 427 35.14 7.07 -19.82
CA ALA A 427 36.46 6.71 -20.34
C ALA A 427 37.52 6.56 -19.24
N THR A 428 37.48 7.44 -18.23
CA THR A 428 38.43 7.44 -17.11
C THR A 428 37.85 6.79 -15.86
N ASP A 429 38.70 6.33 -14.93
CA ASP A 429 38.23 5.70 -13.68
C ASP A 429 37.36 6.64 -12.83
N THR A 430 37.68 7.93 -12.80
CA THR A 430 36.85 8.95 -12.11
C THR A 430 35.50 9.13 -12.77
N GLN A 431 35.45 9.14 -14.10
CA GLN A 431 34.19 9.21 -14.85
C GLN A 431 33.35 7.95 -14.62
N LYS A 432 33.98 6.77 -14.58
CA LYS A 432 33.29 5.50 -14.30
C LYS A 432 32.66 5.50 -12.92
N GLN A 433 33.40 5.89 -11.89
CA GLN A 433 32.87 5.99 -10.52
C GLN A 433 31.73 7.01 -10.40
N THR A 434 31.85 8.14 -11.10
CA THR A 434 30.80 9.17 -11.10
C THR A 434 29.55 8.66 -11.80
N ALA A 435 29.69 8.08 -12.99
CA ALA A 435 28.60 7.50 -13.76
C ALA A 435 27.90 6.37 -13.00
N GLU A 436 28.67 5.48 -12.37
CA GLU A 436 28.19 4.41 -11.50
C GLU A 436 27.35 4.97 -10.35
N THR A 437 27.83 6.02 -9.67
CA THR A 437 27.08 6.68 -8.60
C THR A 437 25.75 7.26 -9.11
N LEU A 438 25.75 7.85 -10.32
CA LEU A 438 24.54 8.41 -10.93
C LEU A 438 23.53 7.31 -11.31
N TYR A 439 24.00 6.16 -11.80
CA TYR A 439 23.16 5.01 -12.11
C TYR A 439 22.54 4.42 -10.84
N GLN A 440 23.34 4.15 -9.81
CA GLN A 440 22.88 3.68 -8.51
C GLN A 440 21.85 4.64 -7.89
N PHE A 441 22.09 5.94 -8.01
CA PHE A 441 21.14 6.96 -7.55
C PHE A 441 19.81 6.87 -8.32
N ALA A 442 19.85 6.83 -9.66
CA ALA A 442 18.66 6.77 -10.50
C ALA A 442 17.85 5.49 -10.25
N ASP A 443 18.52 4.35 -10.11
CA ASP A 443 17.90 3.06 -9.86
C ASP A 443 17.18 3.04 -8.49
N LEU A 444 17.88 3.41 -7.41
CA LEU A 444 17.27 3.50 -6.07
C LEU A 444 16.12 4.50 -6.00
N ALA A 445 16.24 5.66 -6.67
CA ALA A 445 15.17 6.66 -6.71
C ALA A 445 13.92 6.13 -7.41
N THR A 446 14.10 5.50 -8.57
CA THR A 446 13.00 4.92 -9.36
C THR A 446 12.39 3.71 -8.68
N TYR A 447 13.19 2.89 -8.00
CA TYR A 447 12.73 1.77 -7.19
C TYR A 447 11.79 2.21 -6.07
N TYR A 448 12.18 3.23 -5.28
CA TYR A 448 11.32 3.76 -4.22
C TYR A 448 10.04 4.43 -4.77
N ARG A 449 10.17 5.23 -5.84
CA ARG A 449 9.03 5.85 -6.52
C ARG A 449 8.03 4.81 -7.02
N GLY A 450 8.52 3.74 -7.65
CA GLY A 450 7.70 2.63 -8.14
C GLY A 450 7.03 1.84 -7.02
N ALA A 451 7.64 1.71 -5.85
CA ALA A 451 7.00 1.11 -4.67
C ALA A 451 5.81 1.96 -4.18
N ILE A 452 5.96 3.29 -4.13
CA ILE A 452 4.85 4.20 -3.76
C ILE A 452 3.71 4.09 -4.77
N GLN A 453 4.03 4.07 -6.08
CA GLN A 453 3.03 4.02 -7.14
C GLN A 453 2.23 2.72 -7.09
N ARG A 454 2.91 1.58 -6.90
CA ARG A 454 2.24 0.27 -6.69
C ARG A 454 1.42 0.26 -5.41
N ALA A 455 1.91 0.87 -4.33
CA ALA A 455 1.15 0.96 -3.09
C ALA A 455 -0.15 1.73 -3.32
N MET A 456 -0.12 2.86 -4.04
CA MET A 456 -1.34 3.60 -4.38
C MET A 456 -2.27 2.78 -5.30
N ALA A 457 -1.75 2.00 -6.24
CA ALA A 457 -2.59 1.15 -7.09
C ALA A 457 -3.30 0.02 -6.32
N ASP A 458 -2.62 -0.57 -5.33
CA ASP A 458 -3.10 -1.77 -4.62
C ASP A 458 -3.97 -1.44 -3.39
N LEU A 459 -4.01 -0.18 -2.96
CA LEU A 459 -4.81 0.22 -1.80
C LEU A 459 -6.31 0.24 -2.12
N VAL A 460 -7.09 -0.40 -1.25
CA VAL A 460 -8.56 -0.45 -1.35
C VAL A 460 -9.19 0.55 -0.38
N SER A 461 -10.40 1.02 -0.71
CA SER A 461 -11.20 1.84 0.19
C SER A 461 -11.38 1.16 1.56
N GLY A 462 -11.20 1.92 2.63
CA GLY A 462 -11.24 1.45 4.01
C GLY A 462 -9.87 1.07 4.59
N ASN A 463 -8.81 0.99 3.77
CA ASN A 463 -7.46 0.75 4.28
C ASN A 463 -6.99 1.92 5.15
N GLU A 464 -6.30 1.60 6.25
CA GLU A 464 -5.73 2.60 7.16
C GLU A 464 -4.26 2.87 6.84
N ILE A 465 -3.89 4.13 6.64
CA ILE A 465 -2.50 4.57 6.49
C ILE A 465 -2.10 5.34 7.74
N LYS A 466 -1.11 4.81 8.47
CA LYS A 466 -0.55 5.46 9.65
C LYS A 466 0.56 6.42 9.21
N LEU A 467 0.28 7.72 9.24
CA LEU A 467 1.27 8.74 8.95
C LEU A 467 2.20 8.97 10.15
N THR A 468 1.64 8.96 11.34
CA THR A 468 2.36 8.98 12.63
C THR A 468 1.59 8.11 13.62
N ASP A 469 2.15 7.86 14.81
CA ASP A 469 1.48 7.08 15.86
C ASP A 469 0.11 7.63 16.28
N THR A 470 -0.14 8.93 16.03
CA THR A 470 -1.38 9.62 16.39
C THR A 470 -2.23 10.03 15.18
N MET A 471 -1.74 9.78 13.96
CA MET A 471 -2.34 10.28 12.72
C MET A 471 -2.53 9.14 11.74
N THR A 472 -3.78 8.67 11.65
CA THR A 472 -4.22 7.69 10.67
C THR A 472 -5.15 8.36 9.66
N PHE A 473 -4.98 8.01 8.39
CA PHE A 473 -5.91 8.32 7.31
C PHE A 473 -6.63 7.05 6.86
N LEU A 474 -7.90 7.19 6.49
CA LEU A 474 -8.63 6.14 5.79
C LEU A 474 -8.51 6.40 4.29
N VAL A 475 -8.16 5.38 3.52
CA VAL A 475 -8.21 5.43 2.06
C VAL A 475 -9.67 5.41 1.64
N GLN A 476 -10.11 6.40 0.87
CA GLN A 476 -11.46 6.45 0.31
C GLN A 476 -11.45 5.98 -1.16
N ARG A 477 -10.44 6.41 -1.92
CA ARG A 477 -10.21 6.02 -3.31
C ARG A 477 -8.71 5.96 -3.55
N SER A 478 -8.27 5.01 -4.37
CA SER A 478 -6.88 4.88 -4.74
C SER A 478 -6.75 4.40 -6.18
N SER A 479 -5.71 4.85 -6.84
CA SER A 479 -5.25 4.44 -8.17
C SER A 479 -3.75 4.64 -8.26
N ALA A 480 -3.11 4.24 -9.37
CA ALA A 480 -1.68 4.48 -9.55
C ALA A 480 -1.30 5.98 -9.58
N ASP A 481 -2.23 6.85 -10.00
CA ASP A 481 -1.96 8.26 -10.27
C ASP A 481 -2.58 9.22 -9.25
N GLU A 482 -3.54 8.76 -8.45
CA GLU A 482 -4.30 9.59 -7.52
C GLU A 482 -4.74 8.79 -6.29
N ILE A 483 -4.68 9.42 -5.12
CA ILE A 483 -5.19 8.88 -3.86
C ILE A 483 -6.06 9.91 -3.13
N THR A 484 -7.22 9.46 -2.67
CA THR A 484 -8.13 10.23 -1.83
C THR A 484 -8.08 9.69 -0.40
N LEU A 485 -7.58 10.51 0.50
CA LEU A 485 -7.46 10.21 1.93
C LEU A 485 -8.53 10.93 2.74
N TYR A 486 -9.07 10.27 3.75
CA TYR A 486 -10.11 10.81 4.62
C TYR A 486 -9.64 10.83 6.07
N ARG A 487 -9.77 11.98 6.73
CA ARG A 487 -9.49 12.14 8.17
C ARG A 487 -10.28 13.31 8.75
N ASN A 488 -10.88 13.11 9.93
CA ASN A 488 -11.59 14.16 10.68
C ASN A 488 -12.64 14.92 9.84
N LYS A 489 -13.45 14.19 9.06
CA LYS A 489 -14.45 14.76 8.14
C LYS A 489 -13.89 15.65 7.01
N ARG A 490 -12.59 15.51 6.72
CA ARG A 490 -11.94 16.20 5.62
C ARG A 490 -11.36 15.18 4.65
N GLN A 491 -11.64 15.42 3.39
CA GLN A 491 -11.08 14.70 2.26
C GLN A 491 -9.82 15.43 1.79
N TYR A 492 -8.78 14.67 1.50
CA TYR A 492 -7.51 15.14 0.98
C TYR A 492 -7.23 14.36 -0.29
N GLU A 493 -7.21 15.05 -1.41
CA GLU A 493 -6.95 14.47 -2.72
C GLU A 493 -5.53 14.83 -3.12
N TYR A 494 -4.76 13.83 -3.53
CA TYR A 494 -3.40 14.00 -3.97
C TYR A 494 -3.18 13.23 -5.26
N THR A 495 -2.67 13.92 -6.28
CA THR A 495 -2.06 13.25 -7.43
C THR A 495 -0.69 12.70 -7.02
N PHE A 496 -0.21 11.67 -7.71
CA PHE A 496 1.06 10.99 -7.40
C PHE A 496 2.25 11.97 -7.26
N GLU A 497 2.31 12.98 -8.13
CA GLU A 497 3.37 14.02 -8.11
C GLU A 497 3.18 15.07 -6.99
N GLU A 498 1.95 15.24 -6.49
CA GLU A 498 1.61 16.21 -5.45
C GLU A 498 1.51 15.58 -4.05
N VAL A 499 1.66 14.25 -3.92
CA VAL A 499 1.64 13.55 -2.64
C VAL A 499 2.71 14.14 -1.71
N PRO A 500 2.33 14.60 -0.50
CA PRO A 500 3.30 15.06 0.49
C PRO A 500 4.28 13.95 0.87
N LEU A 501 5.56 14.29 1.04
CA LEU A 501 6.62 13.32 1.38
C LEU A 501 6.26 12.42 2.57
N SER A 502 5.61 12.97 3.59
CA SER A 502 5.17 12.17 4.75
C SER A 502 4.21 11.06 4.33
N VAL A 503 3.25 11.36 3.45
CA VAL A 503 2.27 10.39 2.94
C VAL A 503 2.96 9.37 2.06
N ALA A 504 3.86 9.80 1.15
CA ALA A 504 4.67 8.91 0.33
C ALA A 504 5.47 7.91 1.17
N HIS A 505 6.09 8.36 2.28
CA HIS A 505 6.82 7.48 3.20
C HIS A 505 5.93 6.53 4.00
N ALA A 506 4.66 6.89 4.23
CA ALA A 506 3.69 6.01 4.86
C ALA A 506 3.09 4.98 3.87
N LEU A 507 3.17 5.25 2.57
CA LEU A 507 2.72 4.36 1.49
C LEU A 507 3.79 3.32 1.10
N ALA A 508 5.07 3.70 1.06
CA ALA A 508 6.14 2.80 0.65
C ALA A 508 6.19 1.44 1.40
N PRO A 509 5.93 1.35 2.73
CA PRO A 509 5.97 0.09 3.48
C PRO A 509 5.00 -0.99 2.99
N PHE A 510 3.96 -0.63 2.22
CA PHE A 510 3.02 -1.60 1.67
C PHE A 510 3.64 -2.46 0.54
N GLN A 511 4.70 -1.98 -0.10
CA GLN A 511 5.31 -2.63 -1.27
C GLN A 511 6.82 -2.84 -1.13
N LEU A 512 7.43 -2.27 -0.09
CA LEU A 512 8.87 -2.26 0.12
C LEU A 512 9.19 -2.39 1.61
N ASP A 513 10.17 -3.23 1.96
CA ASP A 513 10.73 -3.22 3.31
C ASP A 513 11.61 -1.97 3.51
N VAL A 514 11.00 -0.89 3.98
CA VAL A 514 11.68 0.38 4.27
C VAL A 514 12.68 0.30 5.42
N SER A 515 12.70 -0.79 6.19
CA SER A 515 13.65 -0.98 7.30
C SER A 515 14.96 -1.61 6.85
N SER A 516 14.93 -2.32 5.71
CA SER A 516 16.12 -2.88 5.07
C SER A 516 17.14 -1.78 4.69
N PRO A 517 18.45 -2.10 4.61
CA PRO A 517 19.47 -1.14 4.17
C PRO A 517 19.15 -0.53 2.79
N GLU A 518 18.67 -1.35 1.85
CA GLU A 518 18.27 -0.93 0.52
C GLU A 518 17.05 0.00 0.56
N GLY A 519 15.99 -0.36 1.30
CA GLY A 519 14.81 0.47 1.47
C GLY A 519 15.11 1.83 2.12
N LYS A 520 16.05 1.87 3.07
CA LYS A 520 16.55 3.11 3.68
C LYS A 520 17.33 3.96 2.68
N ALA A 521 18.21 3.36 1.88
CA ALA A 521 18.96 4.07 0.85
C ALA A 521 18.02 4.63 -0.23
N ALA A 522 17.10 3.79 -0.73
CA ALA A 522 16.09 4.16 -1.71
C ALA A 522 15.20 5.31 -1.21
N LYS A 523 14.73 5.24 0.04
CA LYS A 523 14.01 6.34 0.71
C LYS A 523 14.83 7.62 0.72
N ALA A 524 16.08 7.56 1.19
CA ALA A 524 16.95 8.73 1.34
C ALA A 524 17.23 9.40 -0.02
N VAL A 525 17.54 8.61 -1.04
CA VAL A 525 17.78 9.05 -2.41
C VAL A 525 16.53 9.72 -2.98
N PHE A 526 15.36 9.07 -2.93
CA PHE A 526 14.09 9.66 -3.39
C PHE A 526 13.75 10.95 -2.65
N GLN A 527 13.88 10.95 -1.31
CA GLN A 527 13.62 12.11 -0.47
C GLN A 527 14.51 13.31 -0.83
N SER A 528 15.75 13.07 -1.27
CA SER A 528 16.70 14.14 -1.57
C SER A 528 16.34 14.97 -2.81
N ILE A 529 15.70 14.33 -3.80
CA ILE A 529 15.29 14.94 -5.08
C ILE A 529 13.78 15.10 -5.21
N SER A 530 12.97 14.80 -4.20
CA SER A 530 11.53 15.05 -4.27
C SER A 530 11.22 16.55 -4.42
N GLU A 531 10.14 16.90 -5.14
CA GLU A 531 9.73 18.30 -5.31
C GLU A 531 9.52 19.02 -3.98
N LYS A 532 8.93 18.31 -3.01
CA LYS A 532 8.60 18.87 -1.70
C LYS A 532 9.77 18.70 -0.70
N ALA A 533 10.96 18.32 -1.18
CA ALA A 533 12.14 18.17 -0.34
C ALA A 533 12.63 19.53 0.19
N THR A 534 12.73 19.64 1.51
CA THR A 534 13.33 20.80 2.18
C THR A 534 14.84 20.57 2.37
N PRO A 535 15.63 21.61 2.69
CA PRO A 535 17.03 21.42 3.07
C PRO A 535 17.20 20.46 4.26
N GLY A 536 16.24 20.44 5.18
CA GLY A 536 16.21 19.48 6.30
C GLY A 536 16.05 18.04 5.82
N HIS A 537 15.17 17.80 4.85
CA HIS A 537 14.99 16.47 4.24
C HIS A 537 16.27 15.99 3.55
N ARG A 538 16.99 16.87 2.85
CA ARG A 538 18.28 16.51 2.20
C ARG A 538 19.37 16.19 3.22
N ALA A 539 19.47 16.99 4.28
CA ALA A 539 20.42 16.72 5.36
C ALA A 539 20.13 15.38 6.07
N GLU A 540 18.86 15.06 6.29
CA GLU A 540 18.44 13.76 6.80
C GLU A 540 18.79 12.63 5.83
N SER A 541 18.56 12.79 4.52
CA SER A 541 18.97 11.81 3.51
C SER A 541 20.48 11.53 3.54
N VAL A 542 21.31 12.58 3.61
CA VAL A 542 22.78 12.44 3.74
C VAL A 542 23.11 11.66 5.01
N LYS A 543 22.48 11.99 6.14
CA LYS A 543 22.70 11.27 7.41
C LYS A 543 22.35 9.79 7.28
N ILE A 544 21.16 9.46 6.76
CA ILE A 544 20.72 8.08 6.56
C ILE A 544 21.74 7.32 5.70
N LEU A 545 22.16 7.90 4.58
CA LEU A 545 23.11 7.25 3.67
C LEU A 545 24.49 7.04 4.31
N ARG A 546 24.98 7.99 5.12
CA ARG A 546 26.27 7.84 5.85
C ARG A 546 26.21 6.78 6.95
N ASP A 547 25.04 6.60 7.57
CA ASP A 547 24.82 5.61 8.64
C ASP A 547 24.69 4.17 8.10
N LEU A 548 24.59 3.97 6.78
CA LEU A 548 24.53 2.65 6.14
C LEU A 548 25.94 2.14 5.81
N GLU A 549 26.25 0.91 6.25
CA GLU A 549 27.56 0.28 5.98
C GLU A 549 27.64 -0.35 4.59
N LYS A 550 26.61 -1.11 4.20
CA LYS A 550 26.56 -1.85 2.94
C LYS A 550 25.13 -1.89 2.43
N VAL A 551 24.97 -1.60 1.14
CA VAL A 551 23.73 -1.78 0.39
C VAL A 551 24.09 -2.62 -0.83
N GLU A 552 23.24 -3.58 -1.19
CA GLU A 552 23.49 -4.41 -2.36
C GLU A 552 23.40 -3.53 -3.63
N GLY A 553 24.43 -3.60 -4.47
CA GLY A 553 24.49 -2.83 -5.71
C GLY A 553 24.71 -1.32 -5.58
N ALA A 554 24.93 -0.78 -4.38
CA ALA A 554 25.13 0.67 -4.19
C ALA A 554 26.20 1.01 -3.13
N ASP A 555 26.92 2.11 -3.33
CA ASP A 555 27.82 2.71 -2.32
C ASP A 555 27.13 3.89 -1.60
N PRO A 556 26.63 3.69 -0.37
CA PRO A 556 25.88 4.73 0.36
C PRO A 556 26.70 5.99 0.63
N LYS A 557 28.02 5.88 0.79
CA LYS A 557 28.87 7.03 1.12
C LYS A 557 29.03 7.93 -0.09
N ARG A 558 29.23 7.36 -1.28
CA ARG A 558 29.27 8.10 -2.54
C ARG A 558 27.92 8.74 -2.87
N LEU A 559 26.82 8.04 -2.62
CA LEU A 559 25.48 8.61 -2.76
C LEU A 559 25.27 9.80 -1.82
N ALA A 560 25.76 9.72 -0.58
CA ALA A 560 25.71 10.83 0.37
C ALA A 560 26.52 12.04 -0.10
N ASP A 561 27.75 11.83 -0.57
CA ASP A 561 28.60 12.88 -1.15
C ASP A 561 27.91 13.54 -2.36
N PHE A 562 27.27 12.73 -3.22
CA PHE A 562 26.52 13.22 -4.36
C PHE A 562 25.31 14.06 -3.94
N VAL A 563 24.48 13.60 -2.99
CA VAL A 563 23.35 14.37 -2.46
C VAL A 563 23.79 15.70 -1.85
N GLU A 564 24.91 15.71 -1.12
CA GLU A 564 25.50 16.92 -0.56
C GLU A 564 25.91 17.90 -1.67
N SER A 565 26.46 17.38 -2.79
CA SER A 565 26.80 18.18 -3.97
C SER A 565 25.60 18.80 -4.69
N LEU A 566 24.38 18.28 -4.51
CA LEU A 566 23.15 18.85 -5.07
C LEU A 566 22.63 20.05 -4.27
N SER A 567 23.14 20.24 -3.05
CA SER A 567 22.67 21.27 -2.12
C SER A 567 23.48 22.58 -2.20
N ASN A 568 24.64 22.52 -2.85
CA ASN A 568 25.52 23.66 -3.14
C ASN A 568 25.18 24.28 -4.49
#